data_AF-A0A9E1SE36-F1
#
_entry.id   AF-A0A9E1SE36-F1
#
_cell.length_a   1.000
_cell.length_b   1.000
_cell.length_c   1.000
_cell.angle_alpha   90.00
_cell.angle_beta   90.00
_cell.angle_gamma   90.00
#
_symmetry.space_group_name_H-M   'P 1'
#
loop_
_entity.id
_entity.type
_entity.pdbx_description
1 polymer ?
#
loop_
_entity_poly.entity_id
_entity_poly.type
_entity_poly.pdbx_seq_one_letter_code
_entity_poly.pdbx_strand_id
1 'polypeptide(L)'
;MNSKIQRNQKEQSAYEIDGAMFMSLAKMKRNYSDEILFQLDKYEEGLPFDDHMVQVLSGVVIHEEPLFFEIAYVKPSNALTLFLTVKEISCDQYLDYINLKKSLPQAKA
;
A
#
# COMPACT_ATOMS: atom_id res chain seq x y z
N MET A 1 -14.17 -2.47 43.42
CA MET A 1 -14.48 -3.13 42.14
C MET A 1 -15.47 -2.26 41.39
N ASN A 2 -15.06 -1.60 40.31
CA ASN A 2 -15.96 -0.93 39.36
C ASN A 2 -15.28 -0.92 38.00
N SER A 3 -15.50 -2.01 37.28
CA SER A 3 -15.13 -2.25 35.89
C SER A 3 -15.93 -1.33 34.98
N LYS A 4 -15.34 -0.19 34.58
CA LYS A 4 -15.80 0.55 33.40
C LYS A 4 -14.91 0.19 32.22
N ILE A 5 -15.24 -0.97 31.67
CA ILE A 5 -15.39 -1.28 30.24
C ILE A 5 -14.45 -0.43 29.35
N GLN A 6 -13.35 -1.05 28.96
CA GLN A 6 -12.58 -0.72 27.77
C GLN A 6 -13.55 -0.62 26.58
N ARG A 7 -13.89 0.60 26.16
CA ARG A 7 -14.40 0.82 24.80
C ARG A 7 -13.19 1.14 23.94
N ASN A 8 -12.68 0.07 23.32
CA ASN A 8 -11.71 0.09 22.25
C ASN A 8 -11.98 1.31 21.35
N GLN A 9 -11.05 2.26 21.37
CA GLN A 9 -10.87 3.18 20.26
C GLN A 9 -10.57 2.28 19.07
N LYS A 10 -11.58 2.05 18.23
CA LYS A 10 -11.40 1.35 16.96
C LYS A 10 -10.28 2.11 16.26
N GLU A 11 -9.12 1.47 16.13
CA GLU A 11 -8.05 1.91 15.24
C GLU A 11 -8.70 2.09 13.88
N GLN A 12 -9.03 3.33 13.54
CA GLN A 12 -9.61 3.67 12.26
C GLN A 12 -8.44 3.53 11.29
N SER A 13 -8.50 2.55 10.39
CA SER A 13 -7.45 2.34 9.39
C SER A 13 -7.11 3.66 8.72
N ALA A 14 -5.82 3.98 8.59
CA ALA A 14 -5.34 5.23 8.01
C ALA A 14 -5.73 5.41 6.53
N TYR A 15 -6.22 4.35 5.90
CA TYR A 15 -6.60 4.29 4.51
C TYR A 15 -7.77 3.33 4.27
N GLU A 16 -8.31 3.40 3.07
CA GLU A 16 -9.31 2.50 2.51
C GLU A 16 -8.73 1.71 1.33
N ILE A 17 -9.25 0.50 1.11
CA ILE A 17 -8.90 -0.36 -0.03
C ILE A 17 -10.15 -0.52 -0.90
N ASP A 18 -10.03 -0.16 -2.18
CA ASP A 18 -11.07 -0.42 -3.17
C ASP A 18 -11.23 -1.94 -3.39
N GLY A 19 -12.47 -2.37 -3.65
CA GLY A 19 -12.79 -3.76 -3.96
C GLY A 19 -11.96 -4.32 -5.11
N ALA A 20 -11.61 -3.51 -6.12
CA ALA A 20 -10.74 -3.93 -7.22
C ALA A 20 -9.34 -4.34 -6.72
N MET A 21 -8.73 -3.53 -5.85
CA MET A 21 -7.45 -3.85 -5.22
C MET A 21 -7.56 -5.07 -4.30
N PHE A 22 -8.60 -5.15 -3.49
CA PHE A 22 -8.82 -6.30 -2.61
C PHE A 22 -8.87 -7.61 -3.42
N MET A 23 -9.57 -7.60 -4.56
CA MET A 23 -9.66 -8.75 -5.45
C MET A 23 -8.32 -9.07 -6.14
N SER A 24 -7.47 -8.07 -6.43
CA SER A 24 -6.12 -8.31 -6.94
C SER A 24 -5.23 -8.98 -5.88
N LEU A 25 -5.25 -8.47 -4.65
CA LEU A 25 -4.50 -9.05 -3.53
C LEU A 25 -4.94 -10.49 -3.24
N ALA A 26 -6.25 -10.75 -3.25
CA ALA A 26 -6.81 -12.09 -3.01
C ALA A 26 -6.38 -13.15 -4.04
N LYS A 27 -5.91 -12.74 -5.23
CA LYS A 27 -5.39 -13.64 -6.28
C LYS A 27 -3.89 -13.93 -6.10
N MET A 28 -3.18 -13.16 -5.30
CA MET A 28 -1.76 -13.33 -5.05
C MET A 28 -1.51 -14.43 -4.02
N LYS A 29 -0.29 -14.96 -3.99
CA LYS A 29 0.17 -15.83 -2.90
C LYS A 29 0.12 -15.02 -1.59
N ARG A 30 -0.43 -15.61 -0.53
CA ARG A 30 -0.73 -14.93 0.74
C ARG A 30 0.46 -14.16 1.33
N ASN A 31 1.65 -14.76 1.34
CA ASN A 31 2.85 -14.12 1.89
C ASN A 31 3.22 -12.82 1.13
N TYR A 32 2.96 -12.76 -0.17
CA TYR A 32 3.20 -11.56 -0.97
C TYR A 32 2.12 -10.50 -0.70
N SER A 33 0.85 -10.88 -0.65
CA SER A 33 -0.23 -9.93 -0.34
C SER A 33 -0.08 -9.34 1.07
N ASP A 34 0.31 -10.17 2.05
CA ASP A 34 0.52 -9.74 3.44
C ASP A 34 1.68 -8.72 3.52
N GLU A 35 2.79 -8.96 2.80
CA GLU A 35 3.92 -8.02 2.75
C GLU A 35 3.57 -6.72 2.00
N ILE A 36 2.79 -6.80 0.91
CA ILE A 36 2.30 -5.59 0.23
C ILE A 36 1.47 -4.76 1.21
N LEU A 37 0.50 -5.36 1.90
CA LEU A 37 -0.33 -4.66 2.88
C LEU A 37 0.53 -4.03 4.00
N PHE A 38 1.53 -4.77 4.49
CA PHE A 38 2.48 -4.23 5.49
C PHE A 38 3.25 -3.00 4.98
N GLN A 39 3.68 -3.01 3.71
CA GLN A 39 4.33 -1.83 3.11
C GLN A 39 3.36 -0.65 2.99
N LEU A 40 2.09 -0.89 2.67
CA LEU A 40 1.08 0.17 2.63
C LEU A 40 0.85 0.75 4.03
N ASP A 41 0.62 -0.09 5.04
CA ASP A 41 0.48 0.33 6.44
C ASP A 41 1.65 1.19 6.90
N LYS A 42 2.87 0.78 6.55
CA LYS A 42 4.10 1.44 6.99
C LYS A 42 4.37 2.77 6.30
N TYR A 43 4.03 2.89 5.01
CA TYR A 43 4.43 4.03 4.19
C TYR A 43 3.28 4.96 3.79
N GLU A 44 2.04 4.62 4.13
CA GLU A 44 0.84 5.42 3.83
C GLU A 44 1.06 6.88 4.23
N GLU A 45 1.47 7.16 5.47
CA GLU A 45 1.61 8.54 5.98
C GLU A 45 2.56 9.39 5.14
N GLY A 46 3.61 8.78 4.59
CA GLY A 46 4.65 9.43 3.79
C GLY A 46 4.31 9.58 2.30
N LEU A 47 3.16 9.07 1.86
CA LEU A 47 2.72 9.22 0.48
C LEU A 47 2.46 10.70 0.13
N PRO A 48 2.86 11.16 -1.07
CA PRO A 48 2.60 12.53 -1.49
C PRO A 48 1.09 12.77 -1.65
N PHE A 49 0.62 13.93 -1.22
CA PHE A 49 -0.76 14.37 -1.40
C PHE A 49 -0.98 14.95 -2.80
N ASP A 50 -2.12 14.63 -3.41
CA ASP A 50 -2.62 15.28 -4.62
C ASP A 50 -4.16 15.22 -4.63
N ASP A 51 -4.81 16.37 -4.47
CA ASP A 51 -6.27 16.48 -4.35
C ASP A 51 -7.03 16.19 -5.66
N HIS A 52 -6.33 16.08 -6.78
CA HIS A 52 -6.95 16.10 -8.10
C HIS A 52 -6.60 14.90 -8.98
N MET A 53 -5.62 14.08 -8.58
CA MET A 53 -5.05 13.07 -9.46
C MET A 53 -4.89 11.71 -8.79
N VAL A 54 -5.11 10.67 -9.59
CA VAL A 54 -4.63 9.33 -9.26
C VAL A 54 -3.12 9.31 -9.38
N GLN A 55 -2.47 8.80 -8.33
CA GLN A 55 -1.03 8.67 -8.23
C GLN A 55 -0.64 7.20 -8.34
N VAL A 56 0.57 6.96 -8.85
CA VAL A 56 1.12 5.61 -9.03
C VAL A 56 2.51 5.53 -8.44
N LEU A 57 2.73 4.48 -7.65
CA LEU A 57 4.03 4.13 -7.07
C LEU A 57 4.29 2.65 -7.25
N SER A 58 5.57 2.27 -7.29
CA SER A 58 6.00 0.88 -7.30
C SER A 58 6.50 0.40 -5.94
N GLY A 59 6.51 -0.90 -5.74
CA GLY A 59 7.12 -1.56 -4.58
C GLY A 59 7.70 -2.91 -4.98
N VAL A 60 8.41 -3.52 -4.02
CA VAL A 60 9.00 -4.84 -4.19
C VAL A 60 8.80 -5.66 -2.92
N VAL A 61 8.38 -6.91 -3.07
CA VAL A 61 8.39 -7.93 -2.02
C VAL A 61 9.66 -8.75 -2.18
N ILE A 62 10.50 -8.77 -1.13
CA ILE A 62 11.79 -9.47 -1.14
C ILE A 62 11.61 -10.85 -0.52
N HIS A 63 11.39 -11.83 -1.38
CA HIS A 63 11.40 -13.26 -1.05
C HIS A 63 12.44 -13.97 -1.94
N GLU A 64 12.46 -15.31 -1.93
CA GLU A 64 13.32 -16.09 -2.83
C GLU A 64 13.08 -15.74 -4.30
N GLU A 65 11.80 -15.61 -4.68
CA GLU A 65 11.38 -15.00 -5.94
C GLU A 65 10.86 -13.57 -5.65
N PRO A 66 11.52 -12.50 -6.11
CA PRO A 66 11.04 -11.16 -5.87
C PRO A 66 9.79 -10.89 -6.70
N LEU A 67 8.82 -10.20 -6.10
CA LEU A 67 7.63 -9.71 -6.79
C LEU A 67 7.68 -8.19 -6.82
N PHE A 68 7.65 -7.63 -8.03
CA PHE A 68 7.56 -6.20 -8.25
C PHE A 68 6.10 -5.85 -8.50
N PHE A 69 5.62 -4.77 -7.90
CA PHE A 69 4.24 -4.34 -8.07
C PHE A 69 4.15 -2.83 -8.25
N GLU A 70 3.03 -2.37 -8.80
CA GLU A 70 2.61 -0.99 -8.69
C GLU A 70 1.25 -0.88 -8.01
N ILE A 71 1.06 0.23 -7.31
CA ILE A 71 -0.21 0.64 -6.71
C ILE A 71 -0.70 1.92 -7.36
N ALA A 72 -2.01 1.99 -7.58
CA ALA A 72 -2.69 3.23 -7.88
C ALA A 72 -3.46 3.69 -6.65
N TYR A 73 -3.39 4.97 -6.30
CA TYR A 73 -4.04 5.51 -5.11
C TYR A 73 -4.46 6.97 -5.31
N VAL A 74 -5.33 7.44 -4.43
CA VAL A 74 -5.70 8.85 -4.28
C VAL A 74 -5.45 9.24 -2.83
N LYS A 75 -4.66 10.28 -2.61
CA LYS A 75 -4.36 10.81 -1.27
C LYS A 75 -4.70 12.30 -1.21
N PRO A 76 -5.97 12.63 -0.90
CA PRO A 76 -6.37 14.01 -0.72
C PRO A 76 -5.88 14.54 0.63
N SER A 77 -5.68 15.85 0.74
CA SER A 77 -5.21 16.55 1.94
C SER A 77 -6.22 16.52 3.10
N ASN A 78 -7.49 16.24 2.82
CA ASN A 78 -8.61 16.34 3.78
C ASN A 78 -9.42 15.05 3.94
N ALA A 79 -8.92 13.91 3.43
CA ALA A 79 -9.59 12.62 3.53
C ALA A 79 -8.57 11.48 3.68
N LEU A 80 -9.07 10.28 3.94
CA LEU A 80 -8.23 9.07 4.00
C LEU A 80 -7.64 8.76 2.62
N THR A 81 -6.47 8.13 2.62
CA THR A 81 -5.91 7.56 1.38
C THR A 81 -6.82 6.44 0.89
N LEU A 82 -7.10 6.41 -0.41
CA LEU A 82 -7.82 5.32 -1.05
C LEU A 82 -6.87 4.60 -2.00
N PHE A 83 -6.55 3.34 -1.70
CA PHE A 83 -5.80 2.49 -2.62
C PHE A 83 -6.75 1.80 -3.60
N LEU A 84 -6.56 2.03 -4.89
CA LEU A 84 -7.49 1.66 -5.97
C LEU A 84 -7.18 0.30 -6.58
N THR A 85 -5.90 0.07 -6.91
CA THR A 85 -5.46 -1.17 -7.56
C THR A 85 -4.05 -1.52 -7.16
N VAL A 86 -3.75 -2.82 -7.15
CA VAL A 86 -2.39 -3.36 -7.19
C VAL A 86 -2.26 -4.30 -8.38
N LYS A 87 -1.11 -4.26 -9.05
CA LYS A 87 -0.76 -5.25 -10.08
C LYS A 87 0.73 -5.54 -10.08
N GLU A 88 1.07 -6.76 -10.47
CA GLU A 88 2.46 -7.16 -10.72
C GLU A 88 3.01 -6.42 -11.95
N ILE A 89 4.29 -6.05 -11.88
CA ILE A 89 5.03 -5.38 -12.96
C ILE A 89 6.36 -6.11 -13.20
N SER A 90 7.00 -5.82 -14.33
CA SER A 90 8.33 -6.37 -14.59
C SER A 90 9.42 -5.66 -13.77
N CYS A 91 10.59 -6.31 -13.65
CA CYS A 91 11.78 -5.71 -13.06
C CYS A 91 12.17 -4.41 -13.80
N ASP A 92 12.11 -4.40 -15.14
CA ASP A 92 12.44 -3.22 -15.93
C ASP A 92 11.53 -2.04 -15.60
N GLN A 93 10.21 -2.29 -15.50
CA GLN A 93 9.25 -1.26 -15.08
C GLN A 93 9.55 -0.76 -13.67
N TYR A 94 9.89 -1.66 -12.74
CA TYR A 94 10.28 -1.27 -11.39
C TYR A 94 11.52 -0.37 -11.36
N LEU A 95 12.54 -0.68 -12.18
CA LEU A 95 13.74 0.14 -12.32
C LEU A 95 13.42 1.52 -12.91
N ASP A 96 12.49 1.61 -13.85
CA ASP A 96 12.00 2.90 -14.37
C ASP A 96 11.36 3.74 -13.25
N TYR A 97 10.52 3.13 -12.40
CA TYR A 97 9.94 3.82 -11.26
C TYR A 97 10.98 4.30 -10.24
N ILE A 98 12.03 3.52 -9.98
CA ILE A 98 13.16 3.94 -9.13
C ILE A 98 13.81 5.20 -9.71
N ASN A 99 14.09 5.22 -11.02
CA ASN A 99 14.69 6.37 -11.69
C ASN A 99 13.81 7.62 -11.61
N LEU A 100 12.48 7.43 -11.60
CA LEU A 100 11.48 8.49 -11.43
C LEU A 100 11.23 8.88 -9.96
N LYS A 101 11.91 8.25 -8.98
CA LYS A 101 11.66 8.41 -7.54
C LYS A 101 10.21 8.11 -7.15
N LYS A 102 9.61 7.13 -7.83
CA LYS A 102 8.23 6.67 -7.64
C LYS A 102 8.19 5.24 -7.11
N SER A 103 9.10 4.91 -6.21
CA SER A 103 9.17 3.60 -5.55
C SER A 103 9.04 3.76 -4.03
N LEU A 104 8.28 2.88 -3.39
CA LEU A 104 8.21 2.78 -1.94
C LEU A 104 9.61 2.49 -1.36
N PRO A 105 9.95 3.04 -0.18
CA PRO A 105 11.21 2.75 0.47
C PRO A 105 11.32 1.25 0.77
N GLN A 106 12.51 0.69 0.56
CA GLN A 106 12.74 -0.70 0.94
C GLN A 106 12.77 -0.81 2.46
N ALA A 107 11.95 -1.69 3.02
CA ALA A 107 12.11 -2.10 4.41
C ALA A 107 13.44 -2.86 4.51
N LYS A 108 14.43 -2.29 5.22
CA LYS A 108 15.56 -3.10 5.69
C LYS A 108 14.99 -4.06 6.72
N ALA A 109 15.19 -5.37 6.49
CA ALA A 109 14.98 -6.40 7.49
C ALA A 109 15.83 -6.13 8.74
#